data_AF-A0A1V6RCD2-F1
#
_entry.id   AF-A0A1V6RCD2-F1
#
_cell.length_a   1.000
_cell.length_b   1.000
_cell.length_c   1.000
_cell.angle_alpha   90.00
_cell.angle_beta   90.00
_cell.angle_gamma   90.00
#
_symmetry.space_group_name_H-M   'P 1'
#
loop_
_entity.id
_entity.type
_entity.pdbx_description
1 polymer ?
#
loop_
_entity_poly.entity_id
_entity_poly.type
_entity_poly.pdbx_seq_one_letter_code
_entity_poly.pdbx_strand_id
1 'polypeptide(L)'
;MAAVSSFRYSTGQIATAEAAKSFSWEAPVPVNPFWDSFSYSTARNFLGNFSDHELKQLSVDPVGMNPDDTADQQKKLQLLLQLLRNKLAKEEAATSPQSLYEVDYAQWSQLWQGIYILEDELDLPQAEDTIRMLVEKRPDTSNVIPPHMLADHLVKVGKYREAEEVVRPVCGWMDVNPNLGKASPQALSARRTIARALWGQGPSRRSEAEALVAEIRELIDGMAGSKFSIYQEEEASLHKKLVADLKLKI
;
A
#
# COMPACT_ATOMS: atom_id res chain seq x y z
N MET A 1 8.71 -20.44 27.49
CA MET A 1 7.43 -19.74 27.28
C MET A 1 7.44 -19.20 25.86
N ALA A 2 6.52 -19.61 24.99
CA ALA A 2 6.41 -19.02 23.66
C ALA A 2 6.08 -17.54 23.84
N ALA A 3 6.94 -16.65 23.33
CA ALA A 3 6.66 -15.22 23.32
C ALA A 3 5.35 -15.00 22.57
N VAL A 4 4.35 -14.43 23.25
CA VAL A 4 3.16 -13.93 22.56
C VAL A 4 3.66 -12.85 21.61
N SER A 5 3.69 -13.16 20.31
CA SER A 5 4.07 -12.19 19.30
C SER A 5 3.04 -11.07 19.32
N SER A 6 3.47 -9.89 19.78
CA SER A 6 2.68 -8.66 19.68
C SER A 6 2.55 -8.31 18.19
N PHE A 7 1.34 -7.92 17.76
CA PHE A 7 1.05 -7.51 16.39
C PHE A 7 0.43 -6.12 16.37
N ARG A 8 0.77 -5.34 15.32
CA ARG A 8 0.13 -4.06 14.98
C ARG A 8 -0.65 -4.17 13.68
N TYR A 9 -1.69 -3.34 13.57
CA TYR A 9 -2.52 -3.17 12.37
C TYR A 9 -2.27 -1.81 11.73
N SER A 10 -3.04 -1.45 10.69
CA SER A 10 -2.87 -0.21 9.92
C SER A 10 -2.83 1.06 10.80
N THR A 11 -3.72 1.13 11.79
CA THR A 11 -3.85 2.25 12.74
C THR A 11 -2.71 2.33 13.77
N GLY A 12 -1.70 1.46 13.69
CA GLY A 12 -0.56 1.42 14.61
C GLY A 12 -0.91 0.92 16.02
N GLN A 13 -2.18 0.57 16.30
CA GLN A 13 -2.58 0.01 17.58
C GLN A 13 -2.12 -1.45 17.69
N ILE A 14 -1.43 -1.76 18.79
CA ILE A 14 -1.12 -3.13 19.21
C ILE A 14 -2.47 -3.77 19.59
N ALA A 15 -2.85 -4.79 18.82
CA ALA A 15 -4.19 -5.35 18.72
C ALA A 15 -5.03 -5.45 20.02
N THR A 16 -6.29 -4.99 19.95
CA THR A 16 -7.39 -5.95 20.23
C THR A 16 -7.77 -6.57 18.89
N ALA A 17 -7.57 -7.88 18.75
CA ALA A 17 -7.67 -8.58 17.47
C ALA A 17 -9.10 -8.59 16.91
N GLU A 18 -10.10 -8.30 17.74
CA GLU A 18 -11.52 -8.39 17.45
C GLU A 18 -11.99 -7.28 16.49
N ALA A 19 -11.56 -6.04 16.70
CA ALA A 19 -11.93 -4.92 15.83
C ALA A 19 -11.26 -5.02 14.46
N ALA A 20 -9.98 -5.41 14.42
CA ALA A 20 -9.24 -5.59 13.16
C ALA A 20 -9.85 -6.70 12.28
N LYS A 21 -10.30 -7.81 12.87
CA LYS A 21 -10.99 -8.90 12.14
C LYS A 21 -12.26 -8.47 11.41
N SER A 22 -12.86 -7.34 11.78
CA SER A 22 -14.06 -6.83 11.10
C SER A 22 -13.77 -6.25 9.71
N PHE A 23 -12.49 -6.03 9.37
CA PHE A 23 -12.05 -5.48 8.09
C PHE A 23 -11.16 -6.47 7.34
N SER A 24 -11.59 -6.89 6.15
CA SER A 24 -10.85 -7.88 5.34
C SER A 24 -9.50 -7.40 4.81
N TRP A 25 -9.21 -6.10 4.90
CA TRP A 25 -7.94 -5.51 4.49
C TRP A 25 -6.92 -5.38 5.64
N GLU A 26 -7.28 -5.77 6.86
CA GLU A 26 -6.37 -5.80 7.98
C GLU A 26 -5.57 -7.10 8.02
N ALA A 27 -4.24 -6.96 8.12
CA ALA A 27 -3.30 -8.05 8.27
C ALA A 27 -2.37 -7.77 9.45
N PRO A 28 -2.06 -8.78 10.29
CA PRO A 28 -1.18 -8.58 11.43
C PRO A 28 0.27 -8.37 10.98
N VAL A 29 0.90 -7.30 11.46
CA VAL A 29 2.34 -7.05 11.29
C VAL A 29 3.03 -7.27 12.64
N PRO A 30 4.09 -8.10 12.72
CA PRO A 30 4.80 -8.33 13.99
C PRO A 30 5.40 -7.04 14.54
N VAL A 31 5.32 -6.86 15.85
CA VAL A 31 5.95 -5.73 16.55
C VAL A 31 7.36 -6.14 16.97
N ASN A 32 8.36 -5.59 16.28
CA ASN A 32 9.77 -5.72 16.61
C ASN A 32 10.60 -4.67 15.85
N PRO A 33 11.86 -4.41 16.25
CA PRO A 33 12.70 -3.37 15.65
C PRO A 33 12.86 -3.47 14.13
N PHE A 34 12.77 -4.68 13.56
CA PHE A 34 12.82 -4.87 12.11
C PHE A 34 11.55 -4.35 11.44
N TRP A 35 10.38 -4.86 11.81
CA TRP A 35 9.10 -4.48 11.18
C TRP A 35 8.60 -3.10 11.56
N ASP A 36 9.02 -2.57 12.70
CA ASP A 36 8.65 -1.22 13.16
C ASP A 36 9.33 -0.13 12.33
N SER A 37 10.39 -0.46 11.59
CA SER A 37 11.04 0.46 10.64
C SER A 37 10.30 0.60 9.29
N PHE A 38 9.25 -0.18 9.03
CA PHE A 38 8.48 -0.14 7.79
C PHE A 38 7.08 0.45 7.96
N SER A 39 6.58 1.10 6.91
CA SER A 39 5.16 1.41 6.83
C SER A 39 4.32 0.13 6.91
N TYR A 40 3.09 0.23 7.42
CA TYR A 40 2.17 -0.90 7.46
C TYR A 40 1.93 -1.50 6.07
N SER A 41 1.79 -0.65 5.04
CA SER A 41 1.58 -1.09 3.67
C SER A 41 2.77 -1.89 3.13
N THR A 42 4.00 -1.42 3.37
CA THR A 42 5.21 -2.14 2.94
C THR A 42 5.31 -3.50 3.63
N ALA A 43 5.14 -3.53 4.95
CA ALA A 43 5.23 -4.76 5.73
C ALA A 43 4.16 -5.79 5.35
N ARG A 44 2.88 -5.39 5.28
CA ARG A 44 1.77 -6.32 5.00
C ARG A 44 1.88 -6.94 3.60
N ASN A 45 2.32 -6.16 2.60
CA ASN A 45 2.43 -6.65 1.23
C ASN A 45 3.60 -7.63 1.07
N PHE A 46 4.67 -7.48 1.86
CA PHE A 46 5.69 -8.51 1.94
C PHE A 46 5.16 -9.76 2.67
N LEU A 47 4.67 -9.59 3.90
CA LEU A 47 4.28 -10.69 4.78
C LEU A 47 3.18 -11.57 4.17
N GLY A 48 2.21 -10.98 3.47
CA GLY A 48 1.12 -11.71 2.84
C GLY A 48 1.57 -12.73 1.79
N ASN A 49 2.80 -12.63 1.28
CA ASN A 49 3.35 -13.58 0.30
C ASN A 49 3.93 -14.86 0.93
N PHE A 50 3.99 -14.97 2.26
CA PHE A 50 4.63 -16.09 2.94
C PHE A 50 3.70 -16.71 3.97
N SER A 51 3.72 -18.04 4.05
CA SER A 51 3.10 -18.77 5.16
C SER A 51 3.89 -18.57 6.46
N ASP A 52 3.26 -18.81 7.61
CA ASP A 52 3.93 -18.80 8.92
C ASP A 52 5.16 -19.71 8.98
N HIS A 53 5.11 -20.83 8.26
CA HIS A 53 6.23 -21.76 8.17
C HIS A 53 7.39 -21.16 7.36
N GLU A 54 7.12 -20.57 6.20
CA GLU A 54 8.14 -19.91 5.39
C GLU A 54 8.76 -18.70 6.13
N LEU A 55 7.94 -17.89 6.82
CA LEU A 55 8.43 -16.76 7.62
C LEU A 55 9.38 -17.22 8.74
N LYS A 56 9.08 -18.35 9.41
CA LYS A 56 9.99 -18.95 10.40
C LYS A 56 11.30 -19.39 9.76
N GLN A 57 11.28 -19.93 8.55
CA GLN A 57 12.50 -20.33 7.83
C GLN A 57 13.34 -19.12 7.41
N LEU A 58 12.71 -18.06 6.90
CA LEU A 58 13.40 -16.81 6.56
C LEU A 58 14.07 -16.17 7.77
N SER A 59 13.47 -16.30 8.96
CA SER A 59 14.04 -15.80 10.21
C SER A 59 15.29 -16.56 10.68
N VAL A 60 15.51 -17.78 10.18
CA VAL A 60 16.66 -18.65 10.56
C VAL A 60 17.85 -18.45 9.63
N ASP A 61 17.64 -17.92 8.42
CA ASP A 61 18.69 -17.72 7.40
C ASP A 61 18.74 -16.28 6.83
N PRO A 62 18.91 -15.23 7.65
CA PRO A 62 19.19 -13.89 7.14
C PRO A 62 20.70 -13.77 6.89
N VAL A 63 21.12 -13.87 5.64
CA VAL A 63 22.50 -13.56 5.25
C VAL A 63 22.81 -12.10 5.61
N GLY A 64 23.60 -11.89 6.67
CA GLY A 64 24.35 -10.65 6.92
C GLY A 64 23.58 -9.45 7.48
N MET A 65 22.35 -9.60 7.99
CA MET A 65 21.62 -8.49 8.65
C MET A 65 21.48 -8.70 10.15
N ASN A 66 21.95 -7.72 10.92
CA ASN A 66 21.56 -7.60 12.32
C ASN A 66 20.13 -7.02 12.37
N PRO A 67 19.13 -7.73 12.92
CA PRO A 67 17.76 -7.22 13.05
C PRO A 67 17.65 -5.95 13.90
N ASP A 68 18.66 -5.66 14.73
CA ASP A 68 18.76 -4.44 15.53
C ASP A 68 19.42 -3.27 14.78
N ASP A 69 19.96 -3.49 13.59
CA ASP A 69 20.56 -2.44 12.77
C ASP A 69 19.48 -1.72 11.96
N THR A 70 18.94 -0.67 12.56
CA THR A 70 17.98 0.26 11.94
C THR A 70 18.63 1.22 10.95
N ALA A 71 19.97 1.26 10.87
CA ALA A 71 20.69 2.27 10.10
C ALA A 71 20.72 1.99 8.60
N ASP A 72 20.32 0.80 8.15
CA ASP A 72 20.34 0.45 6.72
C ASP A 72 18.98 0.00 6.17
N GLN A 73 18.00 0.91 6.26
CA GLN A 73 16.67 0.73 5.69
C GLN A 73 16.72 0.32 4.20
N GLN A 74 17.69 0.85 3.46
CA GLN A 74 17.90 0.52 2.05
C GLN A 74 18.29 -0.95 1.87
N LYS A 75 19.26 -1.46 2.64
CA LYS A 75 19.59 -2.89 2.60
C LYS A 75 18.38 -3.74 3.00
N LYS A 76 17.62 -3.36 4.05
CA LYS A 76 16.43 -4.15 4.45
C LYS A 76 15.42 -4.25 3.31
N LEU A 77 15.10 -3.14 2.64
CA LEU A 77 14.25 -3.14 1.45
C LEU A 77 14.80 -4.03 0.33
N GLN A 78 16.11 -3.98 0.07
CA GLN A 78 16.76 -4.84 -0.93
C GLN A 78 16.66 -6.33 -0.59
N LEU A 79 16.83 -6.71 0.69
CA LEU A 79 16.64 -8.08 1.14
C LEU A 79 15.20 -8.53 0.91
N LEU A 80 14.21 -7.74 1.35
CA LEU A 80 12.80 -8.09 1.13
C LEU A 80 12.49 -8.25 -0.36
N LEU A 81 13.05 -7.38 -1.22
CA LEU A 81 12.86 -7.46 -2.67
C LEU A 81 13.48 -8.73 -3.25
N GLN A 82 14.69 -9.08 -2.81
CA GLN A 82 15.36 -10.31 -3.20
C GLN A 82 14.56 -11.55 -2.78
N LEU A 83 14.01 -11.57 -1.57
CA LEU A 83 13.21 -12.68 -1.05
C LEU A 83 11.93 -12.88 -1.87
N LEU A 84 11.21 -11.81 -2.23
CA LEU A 84 10.03 -11.91 -3.10
C LEU A 84 10.38 -12.38 -4.51
N ARG A 85 11.49 -11.89 -5.10
CA ARG A 85 11.96 -12.35 -6.42
C ARG A 85 12.36 -13.82 -6.41
N ASN A 86 13.04 -14.28 -5.35
CA ASN A 86 13.38 -15.69 -5.17
C ASN A 86 12.11 -16.56 -5.04
N LYS A 87 11.11 -16.06 -4.30
CA LYS A 87 9.83 -16.76 -4.19
C LYS A 87 9.13 -16.84 -5.55
N LEU A 88 9.00 -15.73 -6.28
CA LEU A 88 8.43 -15.73 -7.62
C LEU A 88 9.12 -16.72 -8.55
N ALA A 89 10.47 -16.73 -8.58
CA ALA A 89 11.22 -17.67 -9.41
C ALA A 89 10.96 -19.14 -9.04
N LYS A 90 10.80 -19.44 -7.74
CA LYS A 90 10.47 -20.79 -7.25
C LYS A 90 9.06 -21.21 -7.68
N GLU A 91 8.07 -20.33 -7.54
CA GLU A 91 6.68 -20.62 -7.91
C GLU A 91 6.52 -20.77 -9.44
N GLU A 92 7.20 -19.93 -10.23
CA GLU A 92 7.25 -20.06 -11.70
C GLU A 92 7.93 -21.37 -12.12
N ALA A 93 9.02 -21.78 -11.46
CA ALA A 93 9.67 -23.06 -11.73
C ALA A 93 8.76 -24.26 -11.38
N ALA A 94 7.97 -24.15 -10.32
CA ALA A 94 7.04 -25.19 -9.88
C ALA A 94 5.80 -25.33 -10.80
N THR A 95 5.44 -24.29 -11.54
CA THR A 95 4.29 -24.25 -12.45
C THR A 95 4.65 -24.55 -13.90
N SER A 96 5.95 -24.61 -14.22
CA SER A 96 6.47 -24.99 -15.53
C SER A 96 5.91 -26.33 -16.04
N PRO A 97 5.52 -26.45 -17.32
CA PRO A 97 5.78 -25.51 -18.42
C PRO A 97 4.78 -24.34 -18.55
N GLN A 98 3.76 -24.29 -17.71
CA GLN A 98 2.83 -23.16 -17.67
C GLN A 98 3.43 -22.03 -16.83
N SER A 99 2.89 -20.82 -16.95
CA SER A 99 3.28 -19.70 -16.09
C SER A 99 2.45 -19.65 -14.81
N LEU A 100 3.01 -19.08 -13.74
CA LEU A 100 2.26 -18.83 -12.51
C LEU A 100 1.04 -17.93 -12.77
N TYR A 101 1.15 -16.99 -13.71
CA TYR A 101 0.04 -16.16 -14.16
C TYR A 101 -1.18 -16.99 -14.62
N GLU A 102 -0.94 -18.06 -15.37
CA GLU A 102 -2.00 -18.91 -15.93
C GLU A 102 -2.57 -19.88 -14.89
N VAL A 103 -1.73 -20.39 -14.00
CA VAL A 103 -2.11 -21.42 -13.02
C VAL A 103 -2.71 -20.81 -11.75
N ASP A 104 -2.13 -19.71 -11.26
CA ASP A 104 -2.55 -19.00 -10.05
C ASP A 104 -2.30 -17.49 -10.19
N TYR A 105 -3.20 -16.83 -10.92
CA TYR A 105 -3.17 -15.37 -11.08
C TYR A 105 -3.16 -14.63 -9.73
N ALA A 106 -3.85 -15.15 -8.72
CA ALA A 106 -3.96 -14.47 -7.44
C ALA A 106 -2.59 -14.40 -6.75
N GLN A 107 -1.88 -15.53 -6.68
CA GLN A 107 -0.52 -15.59 -6.15
C GLN A 107 0.45 -14.77 -7.00
N TRP A 108 0.38 -14.89 -8.33
CA TRP A 108 1.20 -14.10 -9.25
C TRP A 108 1.02 -12.59 -9.01
N SER A 109 -0.22 -12.13 -8.93
CA SER A 109 -0.55 -10.72 -8.74
C SER A 109 -0.09 -10.22 -7.37
N GLN A 110 -0.23 -11.05 -6.32
CA GLN A 110 0.20 -10.70 -4.97
C GLN A 110 1.72 -10.57 -4.85
N LEU A 111 2.48 -11.47 -5.50
CA LEU A 111 3.95 -11.40 -5.54
C LEU A 111 4.42 -10.15 -6.26
N TRP A 112 3.87 -9.88 -7.45
CA TRP A 112 4.24 -8.69 -8.21
C TRP A 112 3.83 -7.38 -7.54
N GLN A 113 2.69 -7.34 -6.83
CA GLN A 113 2.32 -6.19 -6.00
C GLN A 113 3.35 -5.92 -4.89
N GLY A 114 3.78 -6.98 -4.18
CA GLY A 114 4.83 -6.87 -3.16
C GLY A 114 6.18 -6.43 -3.74
N ILE A 115 6.57 -6.98 -4.89
CA ILE A 115 7.77 -6.58 -5.63
C ILE A 115 7.70 -5.11 -5.99
N TYR A 116 6.62 -4.67 -6.65
CA TYR A 116 6.45 -3.27 -7.03
C TYR A 116 6.57 -2.32 -5.83
N ILE A 117 5.93 -2.63 -4.70
CA ILE A 117 6.00 -1.75 -3.51
C ILE A 117 7.44 -1.56 -3.06
N LEU A 118 8.25 -2.62 -3.06
CA LEU A 118 9.66 -2.52 -2.68
C LEU A 118 10.50 -1.83 -3.75
N GLU A 119 10.20 -2.03 -5.03
CA GLU A 119 10.84 -1.30 -6.13
C GLU A 119 10.53 0.20 -6.06
N ASP A 120 9.29 0.57 -5.76
CA ASP A 120 8.87 1.96 -5.58
C ASP A 120 9.54 2.58 -4.34
N GLU A 121 9.50 1.93 -3.17
CA GLU A 121 10.20 2.42 -1.96
C GLU A 121 11.72 2.58 -2.14
N LEU A 122 12.32 1.83 -3.07
CA LEU A 122 13.74 1.94 -3.43
C LEU A 122 14.01 2.92 -4.58
N ASP A 123 12.99 3.58 -5.12
CA ASP A 123 13.07 4.47 -6.29
C ASP A 123 13.73 3.79 -7.51
N LEU A 124 13.48 2.50 -7.71
CA LEU A 124 14.05 1.76 -8.83
C LEU A 124 13.35 2.11 -10.14
N PRO A 125 14.11 2.26 -11.26
CA PRO A 125 13.55 2.71 -12.53
C PRO A 125 12.47 1.78 -13.09
N GLN A 126 12.56 0.47 -12.83
CA GLN A 126 11.60 -0.50 -13.32
C GLN A 126 10.27 -0.52 -12.54
N ALA A 127 10.13 0.23 -11.43
CA ALA A 127 8.91 0.24 -10.63
C ALA A 127 7.68 0.64 -11.47
N GLU A 128 7.83 1.63 -12.36
CA GLU A 128 6.75 2.06 -13.25
C GLU A 128 6.31 0.94 -14.20
N ASP A 129 7.28 0.26 -14.83
CA ASP A 129 7.01 -0.83 -15.76
C ASP A 129 6.29 -1.99 -15.04
N THR A 130 6.71 -2.32 -13.81
CA THR A 130 6.07 -3.35 -12.99
C THR A 130 4.61 -3.01 -12.70
N ILE A 131 4.29 -1.78 -12.28
CA ILE A 131 2.90 -1.42 -11.96
C ILE A 131 2.03 -1.28 -13.20
N ARG A 132 2.59 -0.82 -14.33
CA ARG A 132 1.87 -0.81 -15.62
C ARG A 132 1.56 -2.23 -16.09
N MET A 133 2.48 -3.16 -15.92
CA MET A 133 2.27 -4.57 -16.21
C MET A 133 1.14 -5.17 -15.34
N LEU A 134 1.10 -4.86 -14.04
CA LEU A 134 -0.01 -5.27 -13.15
C LEU A 134 -1.36 -4.66 -13.57
N VAL A 135 -1.35 -3.42 -14.04
CA VAL A 135 -2.53 -2.74 -14.59
C VAL A 135 -3.02 -3.42 -15.87
N GLU A 136 -2.11 -3.77 -16.78
CA GLU A 136 -2.45 -4.38 -18.07
C GLU A 136 -2.92 -5.84 -17.93
N LYS A 137 -2.24 -6.64 -17.11
CA LYS A 137 -2.48 -8.09 -17.01
C LYS A 137 -3.65 -8.48 -16.12
N ARG A 138 -4.36 -7.51 -15.52
CA ARG A 138 -5.51 -7.81 -14.65
C ARG A 138 -6.64 -8.47 -15.46
N PRO A 139 -7.11 -9.68 -15.08
CA PRO A 139 -8.24 -10.33 -15.76
C PRO A 139 -9.55 -9.64 -15.43
N ASP A 140 -9.66 -9.07 -14.23
CA ASP A 140 -10.80 -8.30 -13.76
C ASP A 140 -10.47 -6.80 -13.80
N THR A 141 -11.08 -6.08 -14.74
CA THR A 141 -10.93 -4.63 -14.88
C THR A 141 -11.59 -3.84 -13.75
N SER A 142 -12.44 -4.47 -12.94
CA SER A 142 -13.02 -3.87 -11.73
C SER A 142 -12.07 -3.92 -10.53
N ASN A 143 -10.97 -4.68 -10.60
CA ASN A 143 -9.92 -4.63 -9.60
C ASN A 143 -9.16 -3.30 -9.69
N VAL A 144 -9.50 -2.39 -8.78
CA VAL A 144 -8.93 -1.05 -8.71
C VAL A 144 -7.59 -0.97 -7.97
N ILE A 145 -7.05 -2.07 -7.45
CA ILE A 145 -5.80 -2.05 -6.67
C ILE A 145 -4.61 -1.61 -7.53
N PRO A 146 -4.28 -2.28 -8.66
CA PRO A 146 -3.17 -1.83 -9.52
C PRO A 146 -3.30 -0.39 -10.04
N PRO A 147 -4.45 0.10 -10.55
CA PRO A 147 -4.54 1.48 -11.02
C PRO A 147 -4.45 2.50 -9.88
N HIS A 148 -4.91 2.19 -8.67
CA HIS A 148 -4.70 3.07 -7.51
C HIS A 148 -3.20 3.22 -7.21
N MET A 149 -2.48 2.10 -7.16
CA MET A 149 -1.02 2.07 -6.94
C MET A 149 -0.26 2.78 -8.07
N LEU A 150 -0.67 2.60 -9.33
CA LEU A 150 -0.11 3.34 -10.46
C LEU A 150 -0.27 4.84 -10.27
N ALA A 151 -1.45 5.31 -9.88
CA ALA A 151 -1.67 6.75 -9.68
C ALA A 151 -0.79 7.33 -8.57
N ASP A 152 -0.60 6.61 -7.47
CA ASP A 152 0.31 7.02 -6.40
C ASP A 152 1.75 7.17 -6.92
N HIS A 153 2.23 6.19 -7.69
CA HIS A 153 3.54 6.26 -8.34
C HIS A 153 3.64 7.43 -9.32
N LEU A 154 2.63 7.63 -10.18
CA LEU A 154 2.61 8.73 -11.16
C LEU A 154 2.68 10.10 -10.47
N VAL A 155 1.98 10.29 -9.33
CA VAL A 155 2.13 11.51 -8.52
C VAL A 155 3.56 11.67 -8.01
N LYS A 156 4.16 10.59 -7.49
CA LYS A 156 5.52 10.59 -6.96
C LYS A 156 6.55 11.00 -8.01
N VAL A 157 6.44 10.49 -9.23
CA VAL A 157 7.35 10.82 -10.36
C VAL A 157 6.95 12.06 -11.15
N GLY A 158 5.93 12.81 -10.70
CA GLY A 158 5.54 14.09 -11.30
C GLY A 158 4.66 14.00 -12.56
N LYS A 159 4.15 12.82 -12.90
CA LYS A 159 3.21 12.59 -14.01
C LYS A 159 1.77 12.90 -13.59
N TYR A 160 1.56 14.14 -13.15
CA TYR A 160 0.35 14.55 -12.44
C TYR A 160 -0.95 14.44 -13.23
N ARG A 161 -0.92 14.76 -14.53
CA ARG A 161 -2.12 14.67 -15.38
C ARG A 161 -2.56 13.22 -15.56
N GLU A 162 -1.62 12.34 -15.88
CA GLU A 162 -1.89 10.91 -16.01
C GLU A 162 -2.38 10.31 -14.69
N ALA A 163 -1.77 10.71 -13.56
CA ALA A 163 -2.21 10.28 -12.25
C ALA A 163 -3.68 10.62 -11.97
N GLU A 164 -4.11 11.85 -12.29
CA GLU A 164 -5.51 12.29 -12.16
C GLU A 164 -6.45 11.42 -13.01
N GLU A 165 -6.09 11.20 -14.28
CA GLU A 165 -6.88 10.40 -15.23
C GLU A 165 -7.06 8.96 -14.74
N VAL A 166 -6.00 8.37 -14.16
CA VAL A 166 -6.03 7.00 -13.62
C VAL A 166 -6.85 6.89 -12.33
N VAL A 167 -6.69 7.83 -11.38
CA VAL A 167 -7.27 7.67 -10.03
C VAL A 167 -8.73 8.10 -9.93
N ARG A 168 -9.24 8.97 -10.81
CA ARG A 168 -10.65 9.42 -10.73
C ARG A 168 -11.65 8.26 -10.85
N PRO A 169 -11.51 7.32 -11.80
CA PRO A 169 -12.36 6.13 -11.85
C PRO A 169 -12.22 5.23 -10.62
N VAL A 170 -11.00 5.09 -10.08
CA VAL A 170 -10.73 4.34 -8.85
C VAL A 170 -11.52 4.92 -7.67
N CYS A 171 -11.45 6.24 -7.49
CA CYS A 171 -12.19 6.94 -6.45
C CYS A 171 -13.71 6.78 -6.62
N GLY A 172 -14.22 6.91 -7.84
CA GLY A 172 -15.64 6.71 -8.15
C GLY A 172 -16.14 5.30 -7.82
N TRP A 173 -15.32 4.27 -8.10
CA TRP A 173 -15.63 2.89 -7.73
C TRP A 173 -15.64 2.69 -6.21
N MET A 174 -14.65 3.23 -5.48
CA MET A 174 -14.56 3.12 -4.02
C MET A 174 -15.74 3.79 -3.31
N ASP A 175 -16.21 4.92 -3.86
CA ASP A 175 -17.34 5.69 -3.34
C ASP A 175 -18.65 4.89 -3.32
N VAL A 176 -18.88 4.07 -4.33
CA VAL A 176 -20.13 3.31 -4.51
C VAL A 176 -20.02 1.85 -4.04
N ASN A 177 -18.82 1.38 -3.69
CA ASN A 177 -18.62 0.02 -3.21
C ASN A 177 -19.25 -0.17 -1.81
N PRO A 178 -20.18 -1.13 -1.61
CA PRO A 178 -20.88 -1.32 -0.34
C PRO A 178 -19.97 -1.62 0.87
N ASN A 179 -18.83 -2.27 0.63
CA ASN A 179 -17.87 -2.61 1.69
C ASN A 179 -17.00 -1.40 2.08
N LEU A 180 -16.82 -0.47 1.15
CA LEU A 180 -16.07 0.78 1.33
C LEU A 180 -17.05 1.93 1.59
N GLY A 181 -17.28 2.77 0.57
CA GLY A 181 -17.97 4.05 0.67
C GLY A 181 -16.99 5.21 0.73
N LYS A 182 -17.51 6.44 0.55
CA LYS A 182 -16.74 7.69 0.47
C LYS A 182 -15.81 7.94 1.66
N ALA A 183 -16.24 7.54 2.85
CA ALA A 183 -15.49 7.72 4.09
C ALA A 183 -14.56 6.55 4.41
N SER A 184 -14.36 5.59 3.50
CA SER A 184 -13.38 4.52 3.74
C SER A 184 -11.94 5.07 3.64
N PRO A 185 -10.97 4.53 4.40
CA PRO A 185 -9.56 4.91 4.28
C PRO A 185 -9.03 4.85 2.85
N GLN A 186 -9.48 3.87 2.06
CA GLN A 186 -9.11 3.69 0.67
C GLN A 186 -9.66 4.83 -0.21
N ALA A 187 -10.93 5.20 -0.04
CA ALA A 187 -11.55 6.30 -0.78
C ALA A 187 -10.94 7.66 -0.41
N LEU A 188 -10.55 7.86 0.85
CA LEU A 188 -9.79 9.03 1.27
C LEU A 188 -8.37 9.05 0.68
N SER A 189 -7.69 7.89 0.61
CA SER A 189 -6.39 7.76 -0.05
C SER A 189 -6.47 8.20 -1.52
N ALA A 190 -7.44 7.68 -2.27
CA ALA A 190 -7.64 8.05 -3.67
C ALA A 190 -7.87 9.56 -3.83
N ARG A 191 -8.67 10.18 -2.94
CA ARG A 191 -8.87 11.64 -2.92
C ARG A 191 -7.59 12.42 -2.64
N ARG A 192 -6.75 11.96 -1.70
CA ARG A 192 -5.44 12.59 -1.45
C ARG A 192 -4.57 12.54 -2.69
N THR A 193 -4.59 11.44 -3.43
CA THR A 193 -3.84 11.27 -4.68
C THR A 193 -4.37 12.21 -5.77
N ILE A 194 -5.70 12.35 -5.90
CA ILE A 194 -6.30 13.39 -6.79
C ILE A 194 -5.84 14.78 -6.38
N ALA A 195 -5.91 15.15 -5.09
CA ALA A 195 -5.52 16.47 -4.62
C ALA A 195 -4.04 16.78 -4.94
N ARG A 196 -3.14 15.82 -4.73
CA ARG A 196 -1.72 15.95 -5.10
C ARG A 196 -1.51 16.09 -6.61
N ALA A 197 -2.23 15.30 -7.40
CA ALA A 197 -2.19 15.37 -8.86
C ALA A 197 -2.66 16.74 -9.37
N LEU A 198 -3.81 17.23 -8.90
CA LEU A 198 -4.32 18.56 -9.25
C LEU A 198 -3.34 19.66 -8.87
N TRP A 199 -2.82 19.62 -7.64
CA TRP A 199 -1.86 20.62 -7.18
C TRP A 199 -0.59 20.66 -8.05
N GLY A 200 -0.05 19.50 -8.41
CA GLY A 200 1.14 19.37 -9.24
C GLY A 200 0.96 19.86 -10.69
N GLN A 201 -0.27 19.92 -11.21
CA GLN A 201 -0.55 20.49 -12.53
C GLN A 201 -0.47 22.02 -12.57
N GLY A 202 -0.35 22.67 -11.41
CA GLY A 202 -0.05 24.10 -11.31
C GLY A 202 -1.24 24.98 -10.89
N PRO A 203 -1.05 26.31 -10.87
CA PRO A 203 -1.97 27.25 -10.23
C PRO A 203 -3.41 27.20 -10.71
N SER A 204 -3.65 26.89 -11.99
CA SER A 204 -4.99 26.82 -12.58
C SER A 204 -5.86 25.71 -12.01
N ARG A 205 -5.27 24.67 -11.40
CA ARG A 205 -5.97 23.52 -10.82
C ARG A 205 -6.02 23.55 -9.28
N ARG A 206 -5.41 24.56 -8.62
CA ARG A 206 -5.27 24.60 -7.15
C ARG A 206 -6.61 24.70 -6.42
N SER A 207 -7.59 25.42 -6.97
CA SER A 207 -8.92 25.54 -6.37
C SER A 207 -9.64 24.20 -6.27
N GLU A 208 -9.51 23.33 -7.27
CA GLU A 208 -10.05 21.96 -7.23
C GLU A 208 -9.34 21.10 -6.17
N ALA A 209 -8.02 21.23 -6.05
CA ALA A 209 -7.25 20.54 -5.03
C ALA A 209 -7.66 20.97 -3.61
N GLU A 210 -7.84 22.27 -3.39
CA GLU A 210 -8.29 22.85 -2.11
C GLU A 210 -9.72 22.40 -1.75
N ALA A 211 -10.62 22.32 -2.74
CA ALA A 211 -11.96 21.78 -2.54
C ALA A 211 -11.93 20.32 -2.08
N LEU A 212 -11.07 19.49 -2.68
CA LEU A 212 -10.88 18.10 -2.24
C LEU A 212 -10.25 18.00 -0.86
N VAL A 213 -9.30 18.87 -0.53
CA VAL A 213 -8.73 18.93 0.83
C VAL A 213 -9.83 19.24 1.85
N ALA A 214 -10.73 20.19 1.56
CA ALA A 214 -11.88 20.48 2.42
C ALA A 214 -12.84 19.26 2.53
N GLU A 215 -13.18 18.62 1.41
CA GLU A 215 -14.04 17.42 1.40
C GLU A 215 -13.44 16.28 2.25
N ILE A 216 -12.12 16.03 2.13
CA ILE A 216 -11.43 15.01 2.93
C ILE A 216 -11.60 15.30 4.42
N ARG A 217 -11.48 16.55 4.84
CA ARG A 217 -11.66 16.94 6.25
C ARG A 217 -13.08 16.67 6.72
N GLU A 218 -14.09 17.06 5.95
CA GLU A 218 -15.50 16.82 6.29
C GLU A 218 -15.80 15.31 6.42
N LEU A 219 -15.26 14.50 5.51
CA LEU A 219 -15.40 13.04 5.56
C LEU A 219 -14.75 12.44 6.81
N ILE A 220 -13.57 12.93 7.20
CA ILE A 220 -12.87 12.51 8.43
C ILE A 220 -13.67 12.91 9.67
N ASP A 221 -14.17 14.14 9.73
CA ASP A 221 -15.00 14.62 10.84
C ASP A 221 -16.28 13.76 10.98
N GLY A 222 -16.84 13.33 9.85
CA GLY A 222 -17.99 12.43 9.77
C GLY A 222 -17.71 10.94 10.06
N MET A 223 -16.45 10.53 10.26
CA MET A 223 -16.13 9.13 10.62
C MET A 223 -16.59 8.77 12.03
N ALA A 224 -16.71 9.75 12.92
CA ALA A 224 -17.15 9.54 14.29
C ALA A 224 -18.54 8.87 14.32
N GLY A 225 -18.65 7.74 15.02
CA GLY A 225 -19.89 6.95 15.08
C GLY A 225 -20.21 6.11 13.84
N SER A 226 -19.36 6.14 12.80
CA SER A 226 -19.46 5.24 11.65
C SER A 226 -18.68 3.93 11.88
N LYS A 227 -18.81 2.98 10.95
CA LYS A 227 -17.96 1.78 10.91
C LYS A 227 -16.46 2.12 10.76
N PHE A 228 -16.11 3.30 10.27
CA PHE A 228 -14.71 3.72 10.06
C PHE A 228 -14.12 4.54 11.21
N SER A 229 -14.82 4.65 12.34
CA SER A 229 -14.39 5.47 13.49
C SER A 229 -12.97 5.12 13.98
N ILE A 230 -12.57 3.84 13.90
CA ILE A 230 -11.23 3.39 14.31
C ILE A 230 -10.08 4.00 13.49
N TYR A 231 -10.35 4.48 12.27
CA TYR A 231 -9.36 5.07 11.37
C TYR A 231 -9.28 6.60 11.49
N GLN A 232 -10.19 7.23 12.24
CA GLN A 232 -10.36 8.69 12.23
C GLN A 232 -9.08 9.44 12.61
N GLU A 233 -8.37 8.99 13.65
CA GLU A 233 -7.15 9.64 14.11
C GLU A 233 -6.00 9.54 13.10
N GLU A 234 -5.83 8.35 12.50
CA GLU A 234 -4.83 8.11 11.45
C GLU A 234 -5.13 8.98 10.22
N GLU A 235 -6.39 8.99 9.77
CA GLU A 235 -6.82 9.75 8.61
C GLU A 235 -6.69 11.27 8.85
N ALA A 236 -6.96 11.75 10.06
CA ALA A 236 -6.70 13.13 10.46
C ALA A 236 -5.20 13.48 10.41
N SER A 237 -4.33 12.56 10.81
CA SER A 237 -2.87 12.72 10.71
C SER A 237 -2.41 12.79 9.24
N LEU A 238 -2.90 11.86 8.40
CA LEU A 238 -2.60 11.84 6.96
C LEU A 238 -3.10 13.10 6.25
N HIS A 239 -4.27 13.62 6.64
CA HIS A 239 -4.81 14.87 6.13
C HIS A 239 -3.91 16.07 6.50
N LYS A 240 -3.45 16.17 7.74
CA LYS A 240 -2.49 17.21 8.16
C LYS A 240 -1.20 17.15 7.34
N LYS A 241 -0.66 15.94 7.12
CA LYS A 241 0.52 15.72 6.28
C LYS A 241 0.28 16.18 4.84
N LEU A 242 -0.87 15.81 4.24
CA LEU A 242 -1.24 16.29 2.90
C LEU A 242 -1.19 17.82 2.82
N VAL A 243 -1.85 18.52 3.75
CA VAL A 243 -1.87 19.99 3.75
C VAL A 243 -0.47 20.59 3.86
N ALA A 244 0.40 20.00 4.68
CA ALA A 244 1.79 20.43 4.79
C ALA A 244 2.56 20.21 3.48
N ASP A 245 2.46 19.01 2.89
CA ASP A 245 3.14 18.66 1.64
C ASP A 245 2.75 19.57 0.47
N LEU A 246 1.46 19.91 0.34
CA LEU A 246 0.98 20.79 -0.73
C LEU A 246 1.54 22.22 -0.58
N LYS A 247 1.60 22.74 0.66
CA LYS A 247 2.13 24.08 0.94
C LYS A 247 3.64 24.21 0.70
N LEU A 248 4.40 23.13 0.88
CA LEU A 248 5.84 23.11 0.58
C LEU A 248 6.15 23.10 -0.93
N LYS A 249 5.18 22.76 -1.77
CA LYS A 249 5.30 22.69 -3.24
C LYS A 249 4.79 23.97 -3.94
N ILE A 250 4.70 25.09 -3.22
CA ILE A 250 4.39 26.43 -3.75
C ILE A 250 5.69 27.14 -4.09
#